data_AF-A0A822DFN1-F1
#
_entry.id   AF-A0A822DFN1-F1
#
_cell.length_a   1.000
_cell.length_b   1.000
_cell.length_c   1.000
_cell.angle_alpha   90.00
_cell.angle_beta   90.00
_cell.angle_gamma   90.00
#
_symmetry.space_group_name_H-M   'P 1'
#
loop_
_entity.id
_entity.type
_entity.pdbx_description
1 polymer ?
#
loop_
_entity_poly.entity_id
_entity_poly.type
_entity_poly.pdbx_seq_one_letter_code
_entity_poly.pdbx_strand_id
1 'polypeptide(L)'
;MDGIRLDNPYLGNEEEKRRTLFRNNENVIYLENDSCEVFDITIDGCPCTPKFCGGFQYPRQSTQPKMLWGQIPEDCDILISHGLPADIFDTNSR
;
A
#
# COMPACT_ATOMS: atom_id res chain seq x y z
N MET A 1 -11.36 18.56 2.53
CA MET A 1 -9.99 18.60 2.01
C MET A 1 -9.83 17.39 1.14
N ASP A 2 -9.79 17.61 -0.16
CA ASP A 2 -9.85 16.55 -1.16
C ASP A 2 -8.59 15.70 -1.06
N GLY A 3 -8.79 14.39 -0.87
CA GLY A 3 -7.75 13.39 -1.02
C GLY A 3 -7.11 13.53 -2.39
N ILE A 4 -5.87 13.04 -2.52
CA ILE A 4 -5.03 13.16 -3.72
C ILE A 4 -5.89 13.18 -4.99
N ARG A 5 -5.87 14.32 -5.67
CA ARG A 5 -6.41 14.50 -7.00
C ARG A 5 -5.70 13.50 -7.92
N LEU A 6 -6.30 12.32 -8.10
CA LEU A 6 -5.94 11.36 -9.14
C LEU A 6 -6.10 11.96 -10.55
N ASP A 7 -6.68 13.17 -10.65
CA ASP A 7 -6.87 13.99 -11.84
C ASP A 7 -5.85 15.13 -11.99
N ASN A 8 -4.78 15.22 -11.19
CA ASN A 8 -3.74 16.24 -11.39
C ASN A 8 -2.74 15.82 -12.49
N PRO A 9 -2.79 16.43 -13.70
CA PRO A 9 -1.94 16.03 -14.83
C PRO A 9 -0.45 16.33 -14.61
N TYR A 10 -0.09 17.07 -13.56
CA TYR A 10 1.30 17.39 -13.23
C TYR A 10 1.96 16.41 -12.25
N LEU A 11 1.21 15.48 -11.64
CA LEU A 11 1.76 14.50 -10.68
C LEU A 11 2.29 13.24 -11.34
N GLY A 12 1.71 12.79 -12.46
CA GLY A 12 2.06 11.51 -13.08
C GLY A 12 3.55 11.34 -13.42
N ASN A 13 4.20 12.39 -13.91
CA ASN A 13 5.63 12.36 -14.22
C ASN A 13 6.53 12.34 -12.98
N GLU A 14 6.11 12.97 -11.88
CA GLU A 14 6.93 13.07 -10.67
C GLU A 14 6.75 11.87 -9.74
N GLU A 15 5.55 11.26 -9.72
CA GLU A 15 5.29 10.01 -9.01
C GLU A 15 6.06 8.86 -9.63
N GLU A 16 6.03 8.72 -10.96
CA GLU A 16 6.77 7.64 -11.62
C GLU A 16 8.28 7.80 -11.46
N LYS A 17 8.80 9.03 -11.46
CA LYS A 17 10.21 9.29 -11.12
C LYS A 17 10.56 8.83 -9.70
N ARG A 18 9.69 9.10 -8.71
CA ARG A 18 9.89 8.65 -7.33
C ARG A 18 9.86 7.13 -7.23
N ARG A 19 8.93 6.46 -7.91
CA ARG A 19 8.87 4.99 -7.98
C ARG A 19 10.13 4.41 -8.60
N THR A 20 10.55 4.99 -9.72
CA THR A 20 11.77 4.56 -10.44
C THR A 20 13.01 4.70 -9.57
N LEU A 21 13.11 5.76 -8.75
CA LEU A 21 14.23 5.93 -7.82
C LEU A 21 14.37 4.76 -6.84
N PHE A 22 13.25 4.27 -6.28
CA PHE A 22 13.28 3.13 -5.37
C PHE A 22 13.44 1.80 -6.12
N ARG A 23 12.75 1.61 -7.24
CA ARG A 23 12.83 0.39 -8.06
C ARG A 23 14.23 0.15 -8.64
N ASN A 24 14.98 1.22 -8.91
CA ASN A 24 16.35 1.12 -9.45
C ASN A 24 17.43 1.07 -8.35
N ASN A 25 17.06 1.09 -7.07
CA ASN A 25 18.02 0.96 -5.99
C ASN A 25 18.19 -0.51 -5.61
N GLU A 26 19.38 -1.05 -5.85
CA GLU A 26 19.72 -2.46 -5.56
C GLU A 26 19.57 -2.86 -4.07
N ASN A 27 19.54 -1.88 -3.17
CA ASN A 27 19.40 -2.11 -1.72
C ASN A 27 17.95 -1.97 -1.23
N VAL A 28 16.99 -1.76 -2.13
CA VAL A 28 15.59 -1.54 -1.79
C VAL A 28 14.69 -2.41 -2.66
N ILE A 29 13.85 -3.21 -2.04
CA ILE A 29 12.72 -3.85 -2.71
C ILE A 29 11.50 -2.97 -2.47
N TYR A 30 10.96 -2.38 -3.54
CA TYR A 30 9.80 -1.51 -3.47
C TYR A 30 8.52 -2.30 -3.76
N LEU A 31 7.62 -2.37 -2.77
CA LEU A 31 6.33 -3.05 -2.88
C LEU A 31 5.17 -2.04 -2.86
N GLU A 32 4.33 -2.05 -3.90
CA GLU A 32 3.06 -1.32 -3.95
C GLU A 32 1.98 -2.18 -4.59
N ASN A 33 1.18 -2.83 -3.75
CA ASN A 33 0.24 -3.88 -4.17
C ASN A 33 0.97 -4.95 -4.99
N ASP A 34 2.16 -5.33 -4.50
CA ASP A 34 3.10 -6.23 -5.16
C ASP A 34 3.77 -7.11 -4.10
N SER A 35 4.41 -8.18 -4.56
CA SER A 35 5.03 -9.20 -3.73
C SER A 35 6.50 -9.40 -4.07
N CYS A 36 7.28 -9.90 -3.12
CA CYS A 36 8.60 -10.45 -3.40
C CYS A 36 8.84 -11.74 -2.62
N GLU A 37 9.89 -12.44 -3.01
CA GLU A 37 10.34 -13.65 -2.33
C GLU A 37 11.78 -13.44 -1.85
N VAL A 38 12.03 -13.71 -0.57
CA VAL A 38 13.35 -13.57 0.05
C VAL A 38 13.59 -14.77 0.95
N PHE A 39 14.61 -15.59 0.64
CA PHE A 39 14.91 -16.83 1.37
C PHE A 39 13.70 -17.79 1.46
N ASP A 40 13.01 -18.00 0.33
CA ASP A 40 11.80 -18.84 0.23
C ASP A 40 10.62 -18.36 1.12
N ILE A 41 10.66 -17.11 1.59
CA ILE A 41 9.58 -16.45 2.35
C ILE A 41 8.88 -15.46 1.42
N THR A 42 7.57 -15.59 1.31
CA THR A 42 6.72 -14.70 0.52
C THR A 42 6.34 -13.45 1.32
N ILE A 43 6.52 -12.28 0.71
CA ILE A 43 6.25 -11.00 1.35
C ILE A 43 5.34 -10.16 0.43
N ASP A 44 4.14 -9.83 0.89
CA ASP A 44 3.19 -8.96 0.17
C ASP A 44 3.13 -7.58 0.79
N GLY A 45 3.17 -6.53 -0.05
CA GLY A 45 3.12 -5.15 0.39
C GLY A 45 1.92 -4.39 -0.17
N CYS A 46 1.07 -3.85 0.71
CA CYS A 46 -0.11 -3.07 0.32
C CYS A 46 -0.19 -1.74 1.11
N PRO A 47 0.02 -0.57 0.47
CA PRO A 47 -0.06 0.72 1.16
C PRO A 47 -1.51 1.19 1.42
N CYS A 48 -2.51 0.41 1.00
CA CYS A 48 -3.92 0.76 1.14
C CYS A 48 -4.30 1.03 2.59
N THR A 49 -4.91 2.19 2.86
CA THR A 49 -5.42 2.55 4.19
C THR A 49 -6.81 3.14 4.13
N PRO A 50 -7.58 3.08 5.24
CA PRO A 50 -8.83 3.82 5.37
C PRO A 50 -8.66 5.33 5.18
N LYS A 51 -9.63 5.97 4.52
CA LYS A 51 -9.59 7.41 4.24
C LYS A 51 -9.49 8.25 5.51
N PHE A 52 -8.49 9.13 5.53
CA PHE A 52 -8.28 10.19 6.51
C PHE A 52 -7.83 11.46 5.75
N CYS A 53 -6.53 11.74 5.70
CA CYS A 53 -5.88 12.73 4.84
C CYS A 53 -4.58 12.13 4.25
N GLY A 54 -4.41 12.08 2.93
CA GLY A 54 -3.18 11.59 2.30
C GLY A 54 -3.39 10.71 1.06
N GLY A 55 -2.32 10.02 0.66
CA GLY A 55 -2.29 9.06 -0.45
C GLY A 55 -2.59 7.63 -0.03
N PHE A 56 -2.91 6.79 -1.01
CA PHE A 56 -3.28 5.37 -0.82
C PHE A 56 -4.45 5.15 0.13
N GLN A 57 -5.29 6.18 0.26
CA GLN A 57 -6.40 6.23 1.20
C GLN A 57 -7.73 6.08 0.48
N TYR A 58 -8.51 5.11 0.93
CA TYR A 58 -9.77 4.74 0.28
C TYR A 58 -10.93 4.67 1.28
N PRO A 59 -12.17 4.96 0.86
CA PRO A 59 -13.34 4.74 1.71
C PRO A 59 -13.44 3.28 2.19
N ARG A 60 -13.72 3.05 3.48
CA ARG A 60 -13.71 1.72 4.15
C ARG A 60 -14.65 0.67 3.53
N GLN A 61 -15.57 1.08 2.68
CA GLN A 61 -16.56 0.21 2.03
C GLN A 61 -16.59 0.39 0.51
N SER A 62 -15.53 0.94 -0.10
CA SER A 62 -15.43 0.97 -1.55
C SER A 62 -14.93 -0.36 -2.11
N THR A 63 -15.17 -0.58 -3.40
CA THR A 63 -14.73 -1.78 -4.12
C THR A 63 -13.21 -1.88 -4.20
N GLN A 64 -12.52 -0.75 -4.22
CA GLN A 64 -11.08 -0.71 -4.50
C GLN A 64 -10.21 -1.35 -3.41
N PRO A 65 -10.35 -1.01 -2.10
CA PRO A 65 -9.67 -1.74 -1.03
C PRO A 65 -10.01 -3.21 -1.03
N LYS A 66 -11.28 -3.55 -1.25
CA LYS A 66 -11.71 -4.95 -1.27
C LYS A 66 -11.00 -5.74 -2.37
N MET A 67 -10.79 -5.15 -3.54
CA MET A 67 -10.03 -5.77 -4.62
C MET A 67 -8.55 -5.88 -4.27
N LEU A 68 -7.92 -4.83 -3.75
CA LEU A 68 -6.50 -4.84 -3.38
C LEU A 68 -6.20 -5.88 -2.29
N TRP A 69 -7.00 -5.89 -1.21
CA TRP A 69 -6.84 -6.89 -0.13
C TRP A 69 -7.16 -8.31 -0.60
N GLY A 70 -8.06 -8.47 -1.58
CA GLY A 70 -8.41 -9.78 -2.14
C GLY A 70 -7.42 -10.33 -3.17
N GLN A 71 -6.39 -9.57 -3.56
CA GLN A 71 -5.31 -10.05 -4.44
C GLN A 71 -4.17 -10.73 -3.67
N ILE A 72 -4.10 -10.51 -2.36
CA ILE A 72 -3.05 -11.09 -1.52
C ILE A 72 -3.30 -12.60 -1.38
N PRO A 73 -2.30 -13.45 -1.66
CA PRO A 73 -2.43 -14.90 -1.50
C PRO A 73 -2.74 -15.32 -0.05
N GLU A 74 -3.53 -16.37 0.12
CA GLU A 74 -3.85 -16.91 1.46
C GLU A 74 -2.65 -17.55 2.15
N ASP A 75 -1.65 -17.99 1.38
CA ASP A 75 -0.41 -18.62 1.82
C ASP A 75 0.76 -17.64 1.95
N CYS A 76 0.50 -16.33 1.90
CA CYS A 76 1.51 -15.30 2.15
C CYS A 76 2.09 -15.42 3.58
N ASP A 77 3.42 -15.48 3.70
CA ASP A 77 4.10 -15.62 4.99
C ASP A 77 4.14 -14.30 5.77
N ILE A 78 4.41 -13.19 5.08
CA ILE A 78 4.55 -11.85 5.68
C ILE A 78 3.73 -10.82 4.91
N LEU A 79 2.75 -10.22 5.57
CA LEU A 79 1.99 -9.09 5.04
C LEU A 79 2.50 -7.76 5.62
N ILE A 80 2.89 -6.84 4.74
CA ILE A 80 3.27 -5.46 5.07
C ILE A 80 2.12 -4.52 4.70
N SER A 81 1.53 -3.86 5.69
CA SER A 81 0.49 -2.84 5.50
C SER A 81 0.95 -1.48 6.02
N HIS A 82 0.43 -0.40 5.43
CA HIS A 82 0.75 0.96 5.91
C HIS A 82 -0.04 1.34 7.17
N GLY A 83 -1.26 0.82 7.31
CA GLY A 83 -2.12 0.99 8.49
C GLY A 83 -2.26 -0.32 9.27
N LEU A 84 -2.56 -0.19 10.56
CA LEU A 84 -2.80 -1.34 11.44
C LEU A 84 -4.11 -2.06 11.06
N PRO A 85 -4.18 -3.39 11.18
CA PRO A 85 -5.42 -4.13 10.99
C PRO A 85 -6.47 -3.72 12.02
N ALA A 86 -7.74 -3.82 11.62
CA ALA A 86 -8.85 -3.52 12.53
C ALA A 86 -8.78 -4.40 13.78
N ASP A 87 -8.98 -3.78 14.95
CA ASP A 87 -8.94 -4.41 16.27
C ASP A 87 -7.58 -5.02 16.68
N ILE A 88 -6.52 -4.82 15.89
CA ILE A 88 -5.16 -5.28 16.19
C ILE A 88 -4.26 -4.04 16.34
N PHE A 89 -4.05 -3.64 17.59
CA PHE A 89 -3.27 -2.44 17.94
C PHE A 89 -3.77 -1.12 17.33
N ASP A 90 -4.97 -1.09 16.72
CA ASP A 90 -5.54 0.11 16.08
C ASP A 90 -6.25 1.06 17.05
N THR A 91 -6.46 0.64 18.30
CA THR A 91 -7.02 1.46 19.36
C THR A 91 -5.92 2.06 20.23
N ASN A 92 -6.02 3.36 20.51
CA ASN A 92 -5.18 3.98 21.53
C ASN A 92 -5.54 3.42 22.92
N SER A 93 -4.55 3.35 23.82
CA SER A 93 -4.78 3.08 25.25
C SER A 93 -5.84 4.06 25.76
N ARG A 94 -6.92 3.54 26.34
CA ARG A 94 -7.98 4.36 26.96
C ARG A 94 -7.46 5.16 28.13
#